data_AF-A0A0C9VY37-F1
#
_entry.id   AF-A0A0C9VY37-F1
#
_cell.length_a   1.000
_cell.length_b   1.000
_cell.length_c   1.000
_cell.angle_alpha   90.00
_cell.angle_beta   90.00
_cell.angle_gamma   90.00
#
_symmetry.space_group_name_H-M   'P 1'
#
loop_
_entity.id
_entity.type
_entity.pdbx_description
1 polymer ?
#
loop_
_entity_poly.entity_id
_entity_poly.type
_entity_poly.pdbx_seq_one_letter_code
_entity_poly.pdbx_strand_id
1 'polypeptide(L)'
;MALGSLNPAHAIQSAHLIVVLGTCKRETADEHGYLLQTVIDACKAHGIILYCLVSDGESKRGLALNQMTLKFPLSVSSRLFPLLGRLSLFDTLVRSGNLTLDKDYQHIFKHAWNAILRSKGVSINGTILTTSIIGQHLAESGISTGRLDVLLNLNDCQDVPLALSLLLAIWKLPEPSTDVAPGYAQTCQLINIFGELLSSLIQPYITPSLTLYDQLKLLSEAVHLSLALYCLGRGAFVPVQFYADIAIMVKNAYFCVAKTQLDNPMAKFHLTLLRTDRLESQFGNL
;
A
#
# COMPACT_ATOMS: atom_id res chain seq x y z
N MET A 1 -3.70 -12.70 -1.88
CA MET A 1 -3.03 -13.10 -3.14
C MET A 1 -3.72 -12.37 -4.26
N ALA A 2 -3.00 -11.80 -5.22
CA ALA A 2 -3.56 -10.84 -6.15
C ALA A 2 -4.00 -11.44 -7.50
N LEU A 3 -5.25 -11.19 -7.88
CA LEU A 3 -5.88 -11.63 -9.13
C LEU A 3 -5.65 -10.61 -10.26
N GLY A 4 -4.47 -10.00 -10.30
CA GLY A 4 -4.18 -8.83 -11.13
C GLY A 4 -4.42 -9.03 -12.63
N SER A 5 -4.24 -10.25 -13.13
CA SER A 5 -4.34 -10.59 -14.56
C SER A 5 -5.73 -11.13 -14.93
N LEU A 6 -6.38 -10.50 -15.92
CA LEU A 6 -7.60 -11.01 -16.55
C LEU A 6 -7.30 -11.48 -17.98
N ASN A 7 -7.68 -12.73 -18.28
CA ASN A 7 -7.73 -13.24 -19.65
C ASN A 7 -9.10 -12.89 -20.27
N PRO A 8 -9.16 -12.29 -21.48
CA PRO A 8 -10.43 -12.00 -22.16
C PRO A 8 -11.25 -13.24 -22.54
N ALA A 9 -10.66 -14.44 -22.54
CA ALA A 9 -11.43 -15.68 -22.61
C ALA A 9 -12.11 -15.96 -21.26
N HIS A 10 -13.44 -15.77 -21.21
CA HIS A 10 -14.31 -15.83 -20.01
C HIS A 10 -14.20 -17.08 -19.12
N ALA A 11 -13.45 -18.11 -19.51
CA ALA A 11 -13.36 -19.40 -18.81
C ALA A 11 -12.03 -19.66 -18.07
N ILE A 12 -11.02 -18.79 -18.16
CA ILE A 12 -9.70 -19.04 -17.55
C ILE A 12 -9.20 -17.80 -16.81
N GLN A 13 -9.65 -17.61 -15.56
CA GLN A 13 -8.85 -16.82 -14.61
C GLN A 13 -7.56 -17.60 -14.33
N SER A 14 -6.42 -17.08 -14.75
CA SER A 14 -5.12 -17.76 -14.57
C SER A 14 -4.62 -17.66 -13.11
N ALA A 15 -5.08 -16.68 -12.34
CA ALA A 15 -4.78 -16.57 -10.93
C ALA A 15 -5.91 -17.16 -10.08
N HIS A 16 -5.56 -17.98 -9.09
CA HIS A 16 -6.49 -18.59 -8.15
C HIS A 16 -6.14 -18.15 -6.73
N LEU A 17 -7.15 -17.96 -5.90
CA LEU A 17 -7.00 -17.59 -4.50
C LEU A 17 -6.89 -18.85 -3.65
N ILE A 18 -5.78 -18.99 -2.93
CA ILE A 18 -5.62 -20.05 -1.92
C ILE A 18 -5.79 -19.42 -0.55
N VAL A 19 -6.86 -19.82 0.14
CA VAL A 19 -7.19 -19.34 1.49
C VAL A 19 -6.53 -20.26 2.51
N VAL A 20 -5.68 -19.70 3.37
CA VAL A 20 -4.98 -20.44 4.42
C VAL A 20 -5.51 -19.97 5.77
N LEU A 21 -6.59 -20.63 6.23
CA LEU A 21 -7.22 -20.60 7.57
C LEU A 21 -7.55 -19.22 8.20
N GLY A 22 -8.73 -19.15 8.83
CA GLY A 22 -9.03 -18.11 9.82
C GLY A 22 -8.17 -18.34 11.07
N THR A 23 -7.54 -17.29 11.56
CA THR A 23 -6.72 -17.33 12.77
C THR A 23 -7.55 -17.31 14.05
N CYS A 24 -7.12 -18.05 15.09
CA CYS A 24 -7.66 -17.86 16.45
C CYS A 24 -6.83 -16.87 17.29
N LYS A 25 -5.81 -16.24 16.67
CA LYS A 25 -4.83 -15.30 17.24
C LYS A 25 -3.98 -15.88 18.38
N ARG A 26 -3.93 -17.21 18.48
CA ARG A 26 -3.14 -17.90 19.52
C ARG A 26 -1.84 -18.46 18.98
N GLU A 27 -1.73 -18.63 17.67
CA GLU A 27 -0.50 -19.12 17.03
C GLU A 27 0.65 -18.11 17.16
N THR A 28 1.86 -18.66 17.32
CA THR A 28 3.12 -17.93 17.27
C THR A 28 3.50 -17.59 15.83
N ALA A 29 4.45 -16.66 15.68
CA ALA A 29 5.00 -16.32 14.37
C ALA A 29 5.64 -17.53 13.66
N ASP A 30 6.31 -18.41 14.42
CA ASP A 30 6.97 -19.60 13.88
C ASP A 30 5.96 -20.66 13.41
N GLU A 31 4.92 -20.91 14.20
CA GLU A 31 3.82 -21.82 13.82
C GLU A 31 3.10 -21.33 12.56
N HIS A 32 2.84 -20.02 12.47
CA HIS A 32 2.27 -19.41 11.28
C HIS A 32 3.20 -19.56 10.07
N GLY A 33 4.51 -19.35 10.26
CA GLY A 33 5.51 -19.55 9.21
C GLY A 33 5.56 -20.99 8.71
N TYR A 34 5.45 -21.98 9.60
CA TYR A 34 5.39 -23.41 9.24
C TYR A 34 4.15 -23.75 8.42
N LEU A 35 2.98 -23.22 8.80
CA LEU A 35 1.73 -23.40 8.06
C LEU A 35 1.85 -22.84 6.64
N LEU A 36 2.33 -21.60 6.52
CA LEU A 36 2.56 -20.96 5.21
C LEU A 36 3.56 -21.74 4.37
N GLN A 37 4.62 -22.26 4.98
CA GLN A 37 5.60 -23.09 4.30
C GLN A 37 4.97 -24.37 3.73
N THR A 38 4.13 -25.04 4.53
CA THR A 38 3.41 -26.25 4.13
C THR A 38 2.54 -25.98 2.90
N VAL A 39 1.83 -24.85 2.87
CA VAL A 39 1.00 -24.47 1.71
C VAL A 39 1.86 -24.16 0.48
N ILE A 40 2.97 -23.45 0.65
CA ILE A 40 3.90 -23.16 -0.44
C ILE A 40 4.43 -24.46 -1.06
N ASP A 41 4.81 -25.43 -0.23
CA ASP A 41 5.37 -26.69 -0.70
C ASP A 41 4.30 -27.59 -1.35
N ALA A 42 3.07 -27.59 -0.83
CA ALA A 42 1.94 -28.24 -1.50
C ALA A 42 1.68 -27.62 -2.88
N CYS A 43 1.66 -26.29 -2.99
CA CYS A 43 1.49 -25.60 -4.27
C CYS A 43 2.56 -26.02 -5.27
N LYS A 44 3.83 -26.05 -4.85
CA LYS A 44 4.93 -26.52 -5.70
C LYS A 44 4.75 -27.97 -6.14
N ALA A 45 4.37 -28.86 -5.23
CA ALA A 45 4.14 -30.27 -5.53
C ALA A 45 3.03 -30.48 -6.58
N HIS A 46 2.04 -29.58 -6.61
CA HIS A 46 0.96 -29.57 -7.60
C HIS A 46 1.25 -28.70 -8.83
N GLY A 47 2.46 -28.16 -9.00
CA GLY A 47 2.82 -27.30 -10.13
C GLY A 47 2.13 -25.93 -10.15
N ILE A 48 1.61 -25.48 -9.01
CA ILE A 48 0.95 -24.18 -8.85
C ILE A 48 2.02 -23.10 -8.64
N ILE A 49 2.00 -22.07 -9.49
CA ILE A 49 2.91 -20.92 -9.39
C ILE A 49 2.31 -19.88 -8.45
N LEU A 50 2.99 -19.64 -7.32
CA LEU A 50 2.61 -18.60 -6.37
C LEU A 50 3.27 -17.27 -6.71
N TYR A 51 2.44 -16.25 -6.96
CA TYR A 51 2.92 -14.89 -7.24
C TYR A 51 3.30 -14.14 -5.97
N CYS A 52 2.37 -14.05 -5.01
CA CYS A 52 2.57 -13.33 -3.76
C CYS A 52 1.78 -13.94 -2.61
N LEU A 53 2.26 -13.68 -1.39
CA LEU A 53 1.50 -13.87 -0.16
C LEU A 53 0.84 -12.54 0.22
N VAL A 54 -0.35 -12.57 0.83
CA VAL A 54 -1.00 -11.38 1.41
C VAL A 54 -1.43 -11.70 2.83
N SER A 55 -1.33 -10.72 3.72
CA SER A 55 -1.94 -10.73 5.05
C SER A 55 -2.65 -9.40 5.32
N ASP A 56 -3.70 -9.48 6.12
CA ASP A 56 -4.52 -8.39 6.70
C ASP A 56 -3.76 -7.44 7.66
N GLY A 57 -2.45 -7.64 7.86
CA GLY A 57 -1.61 -6.66 8.54
C GLY A 57 -1.48 -6.81 10.05
N GLU A 58 -1.78 -7.98 10.63
CA GLU A 58 -1.38 -8.25 12.02
C GLU A 58 0.15 -8.15 12.17
N SER A 59 0.63 -7.29 13.08
CA SER A 59 2.05 -6.94 13.22
C SER A 59 2.97 -8.15 13.44
N LYS A 60 2.53 -9.15 14.22
CA LYS A 60 3.27 -10.40 14.46
C LYS A 60 3.44 -11.23 13.19
N ARG A 61 2.41 -11.29 12.35
CA ARG A 61 2.45 -12.00 11.06
C ARG A 61 3.18 -11.23 9.99
N GLY A 62 3.07 -9.89 10.03
CA GLY A 62 3.84 -9.01 9.16
C GLY A 62 5.34 -9.28 9.27
N LEU A 63 5.86 -9.45 10.48
CA LEU A 63 7.27 -9.79 10.69
C LEU A 63 7.63 -11.18 10.12
N ALA A 64 6.83 -12.20 10.42
CA ALA A 64 7.06 -13.56 9.91
C ALA A 64 7.07 -13.58 8.36
N LEU A 65 6.08 -12.92 7.74
CA LEU A 65 5.97 -12.81 6.30
C LEU A 65 7.15 -12.05 5.70
N ASN A 66 7.55 -10.92 6.28
CA ASN A 66 8.74 -10.19 5.85
C ASN A 66 9.99 -11.08 5.89
N GLN A 67 10.22 -11.79 7.00
CA GLN A 67 11.33 -12.73 7.14
C GLN A 67 11.25 -13.87 6.12
N MET A 68 10.04 -14.30 5.74
CA MET A 68 9.83 -15.36 4.75
C MET A 68 10.04 -14.90 3.30
N THR A 69 9.68 -13.66 2.96
CA THR A 69 9.63 -13.16 1.57
C THR A 69 10.74 -12.20 1.19
N LEU A 70 11.38 -11.53 2.14
CA LEU A 70 12.44 -10.54 1.89
C LEU A 70 13.82 -11.14 2.23
N LYS A 71 14.19 -12.25 1.57
CA LYS A 71 15.40 -13.02 1.92
C LYS A 71 16.59 -12.80 1.00
N PHE A 72 16.39 -12.86 -0.31
CA PHE A 72 17.47 -12.93 -1.29
C PHE A 72 17.29 -11.84 -2.35
N PRO A 73 18.36 -11.15 -2.77
CA PRO A 73 18.28 -10.27 -3.92
C PRO A 73 17.76 -11.02 -5.16
N LEU A 74 17.01 -10.33 -6.01
CA LEU A 74 16.54 -10.87 -7.29
C LEU A 74 17.75 -11.34 -8.11
N SER A 75 17.78 -12.64 -8.44
CA SER A 75 18.90 -13.22 -9.19
C SER A 75 19.06 -12.57 -10.56
N VAL A 76 20.31 -12.27 -10.95
CA VAL A 76 20.65 -11.79 -12.31
C VAL A 76 20.25 -12.77 -13.41
N SER A 77 20.14 -14.06 -13.08
CA SER A 77 19.68 -15.11 -14.00
C SER A 77 18.15 -15.23 -14.09
N SER A 78 17.40 -14.50 -13.25
CA SER A 78 15.94 -14.50 -13.27
C SER A 78 15.42 -13.78 -14.51
N ARG A 79 14.39 -14.32 -15.16
CA ARG A 79 13.67 -13.64 -16.26
C ARG A 79 13.08 -12.28 -15.85
N LEU A 80 12.88 -12.05 -14.55
CA LEU A 80 12.41 -10.77 -14.01
C LEU A 80 13.53 -9.72 -13.89
N PHE A 81 14.80 -10.12 -13.86
CA PHE A 81 15.91 -9.21 -13.59
C PHE A 81 16.05 -8.10 -14.65
N PRO A 82 15.91 -8.36 -15.96
CA PRO A 82 15.93 -7.29 -16.96
C PRO A 82 14.82 -6.24 -16.79
N LEU A 83 13.67 -6.63 -16.21
CA LEU A 83 12.51 -5.77 -16.01
C LEU A 83 12.60 -4.96 -14.72
N LEU A 84 13.11 -5.55 -13.63
CA LEU A 84 13.03 -4.98 -12.29
C LEU A 84 14.40 -4.74 -11.63
N GLY A 85 15.39 -5.58 -11.93
CA GLY A 85 16.68 -5.58 -11.23
C GLY A 85 17.56 -4.35 -11.48
N ARG A 86 17.21 -3.53 -12.48
CA ARG A 86 17.92 -2.29 -12.84
C ARG A 86 17.22 -1.02 -12.36
N LEU A 87 16.05 -1.14 -11.73
CA LEU A 87 15.33 0.01 -11.21
C LEU A 87 16.08 0.57 -10.00
N SER A 88 16.46 1.84 -10.08
CA SER A 88 17.18 2.52 -8.99
C SER A 88 16.30 2.59 -7.74
N LEU A 89 16.90 2.36 -6.57
CA LEU A 89 16.24 2.39 -5.25
C LEU A 89 15.08 1.39 -5.08
N PHE A 90 14.87 0.48 -6.05
CA PHE A 90 13.83 -0.53 -5.98
C PHE A 90 14.29 -1.71 -5.11
N ASP A 91 13.42 -2.15 -4.20
CA ASP A 91 13.70 -3.30 -3.35
C ASP A 91 13.56 -4.61 -4.15
N THR A 92 14.69 -5.25 -4.39
CA THR A 92 14.80 -6.52 -5.15
C THR A 92 14.74 -7.77 -4.28
N LEU A 93 14.57 -7.67 -2.95
CA LEU A 93 14.56 -8.83 -2.06
C LEU A 93 13.34 -9.72 -2.27
N VAL A 94 13.54 -10.98 -2.61
CA VAL A 94 12.46 -11.95 -2.83
C VAL A 94 12.78 -13.25 -2.11
N ARG A 95 11.79 -14.14 -2.02
CA ARG A 95 12.04 -15.54 -1.67
C ARG A 95 12.50 -16.31 -2.91
N SER A 96 13.06 -17.50 -2.70
CA SER A 96 13.20 -18.54 -3.71
C SER A 96 11.94 -18.67 -4.57
N GLY A 97 12.09 -18.68 -5.90
CA GLY A 97 10.96 -18.68 -6.83
C GLY A 97 10.35 -17.30 -7.08
N ASN A 98 11.02 -16.22 -6.68
CA ASN A 98 10.57 -14.83 -6.83
C ASN A 98 9.24 -14.51 -6.12
N LEU A 99 8.88 -15.28 -5.08
CA LEU A 99 7.67 -15.04 -4.29
C LEU A 99 7.81 -13.75 -3.49
N THR A 100 6.81 -12.87 -3.60
CA THR A 100 6.73 -11.58 -2.92
C THR A 100 5.68 -11.58 -1.81
N LEU A 101 5.73 -10.56 -0.95
CA LEU A 101 4.66 -10.23 -0.02
C LEU A 101 3.91 -9.02 -0.55
N ASP A 102 2.64 -8.96 -0.24
CA ASP A 102 1.74 -7.88 -0.61
C ASP A 102 0.94 -7.40 0.60
N LYS A 103 0.53 -6.13 0.53
CA LYS A 103 -0.24 -5.45 1.55
C LYS A 103 -1.45 -4.83 0.88
N ASP A 104 -2.63 -5.06 1.44
CA ASP A 104 -3.86 -4.53 0.85
C ASP A 104 -3.82 -2.99 0.86
N TYR A 105 -4.00 -2.39 -0.32
CA TYR A 105 -3.99 -0.94 -0.47
C TYR A 105 -5.07 -0.24 0.37
N GLN A 106 -6.20 -0.90 0.63
CA GLN A 106 -7.24 -0.33 1.50
C GLN A 106 -6.77 -0.23 2.95
N HIS A 107 -6.01 -1.23 3.43
CA HIS A 107 -5.38 -1.14 4.74
C HIS A 107 -4.30 -0.05 4.78
N ILE A 108 -3.56 0.15 3.68
CA ILE A 108 -2.61 1.27 3.58
C ILE A 108 -3.33 2.62 3.69
N PHE A 109 -4.47 2.80 3.01
CA PHE A 109 -5.25 4.04 3.10
C PHE A 109 -5.74 4.29 4.53
N LYS A 110 -6.23 3.25 5.21
CA LYS A 110 -6.59 3.33 6.63
C LYS A 110 -5.40 3.67 7.52
N HIS A 111 -4.21 3.13 7.24
CA HIS A 111 -3.00 3.47 7.99
C HIS A 111 -2.55 4.92 7.76
N ALA A 112 -2.68 5.45 6.54
CA ALA A 112 -2.41 6.85 6.24
C ALA A 112 -3.36 7.76 7.05
N TRP A 113 -4.65 7.41 7.05
CA TRP A 113 -5.68 8.11 7.81
C TRP A 113 -5.40 8.08 9.33
N ASN A 114 -5.13 6.90 9.89
CA ASN A 114 -4.78 6.75 11.31
C ASN A 114 -3.49 7.50 11.69
N ALA A 115 -2.52 7.60 10.78
CA ALA A 115 -1.29 8.35 11.01
C ALA A 115 -1.53 9.87 11.12
N ILE A 116 -2.54 10.39 10.43
CA ILE A 116 -2.98 11.78 10.52
C ILE A 116 -3.72 12.03 11.84
N LEU A 117 -4.64 11.12 12.20
CA LEU A 117 -5.54 11.33 13.34
C LEU A 117 -4.90 11.11 14.72
N ARG A 118 -3.78 10.37 14.80
CA ARG A 118 -3.09 10.14 16.08
C ARG A 118 -2.65 11.46 16.73
N SER A 119 -2.63 11.51 18.06
CA SER A 119 -2.16 12.68 18.81
C SER A 119 -0.75 13.15 18.44
N LYS A 120 0.13 12.21 18.03
CA LYS A 120 1.49 12.50 17.56
C LYS A 120 1.54 13.23 16.21
N GLY A 121 0.48 13.15 15.39
CA GLY A 121 0.44 13.72 14.04
C GLY A 121 1.50 13.15 13.09
N VAL A 122 1.77 13.86 11.99
CA VAL A 122 2.81 13.53 11.00
C VAL A 122 3.90 14.59 11.06
N SER A 123 5.16 14.20 11.29
CA SER A 123 6.28 15.16 11.34
C SER A 123 7.01 15.29 10.02
N ILE A 124 7.05 16.49 9.43
CA ILE A 124 7.77 16.76 8.20
C ILE A 124 8.71 17.93 8.45
N ASN A 125 10.02 17.70 8.24
CA ASN A 125 11.05 18.70 8.40
C ASN A 125 11.00 19.44 9.77
N GLY A 126 10.74 18.71 10.85
CA GLY A 126 10.63 19.26 12.21
C GLY A 126 9.27 19.86 12.57
N THR A 127 8.41 20.14 11.59
CA THR A 127 7.04 20.60 11.81
C THR A 127 6.13 19.42 12.07
N ILE A 128 5.28 19.48 13.09
CA ILE A 128 4.30 18.44 13.41
C ILE A 128 2.94 18.86 12.86
N LEU A 129 2.46 18.12 11.87
CA LEU A 129 1.11 18.26 11.32
C LEU A 129 0.14 17.46 12.18
N THR A 130 -0.52 18.13 13.11
CA THR A 130 -1.54 17.53 13.98
C THR A 130 -2.91 17.52 13.30
N THR A 131 -3.82 16.70 13.81
CA THR A 131 -5.24 16.70 13.40
C THR A 131 -5.86 18.10 13.46
N SER A 132 -5.50 18.90 14.48
CA SER A 132 -6.00 20.27 14.62
C SER A 132 -5.48 21.20 13.53
N ILE A 133 -4.19 21.10 13.17
CA ILE A 133 -3.58 21.92 12.12
C ILE A 133 -4.23 21.57 10.77
N ILE A 134 -4.31 20.27 10.45
CA ILE A 134 -4.94 19.81 9.22
C ILE A 134 -6.41 20.22 9.18
N GLY A 135 -7.14 20.07 10.29
CA GLY A 135 -8.53 20.50 10.40
C GLY A 135 -8.73 22.00 10.15
N GLN A 136 -7.82 22.84 10.65
CA GLN A 136 -7.85 24.28 10.40
C GLN A 136 -7.69 24.59 8.90
N HIS A 137 -6.67 24.03 8.23
CA HIS A 137 -6.47 24.26 6.80
C HIS A 137 -7.64 23.74 5.95
N LEU A 138 -8.24 22.61 6.34
CA LEU A 138 -9.44 22.08 5.67
C LEU A 138 -10.66 22.98 5.87
N ALA A 139 -10.86 23.54 7.07
CA ALA A 139 -11.93 24.50 7.34
C ALA A 139 -11.76 25.77 6.49
N GLU A 140 -10.54 26.29 6.42
CA GLU A 140 -10.19 27.48 5.63
C GLU A 140 -10.34 27.25 4.12
N SER A 141 -10.20 26.00 3.64
CA SER A 141 -10.53 25.62 2.25
C SER A 141 -12.03 25.48 1.97
N GLY A 142 -12.89 25.74 2.96
CA GLY A 142 -14.35 25.74 2.80
C GLY A 142 -15.05 24.42 3.17
N ILE A 143 -14.38 23.49 3.85
CA ILE A 143 -15.05 22.28 4.35
C ILE A 143 -15.86 22.65 5.61
N SER A 144 -17.14 22.30 5.63
CA SER A 144 -18.03 22.60 6.75
C SER A 144 -17.60 21.90 8.04
N THR A 145 -17.85 22.54 9.18
CA THR A 145 -17.54 22.01 10.52
C THR A 145 -18.12 20.61 10.73
N GLY A 146 -19.40 20.40 10.42
CA GLY A 146 -20.04 19.09 10.54
C GLY A 146 -19.39 18.00 9.67
N ARG A 147 -18.80 18.35 8.51
CA ARG A 147 -18.04 17.40 7.68
C ARG A 147 -16.65 17.14 8.25
N LEU A 148 -15.99 18.14 8.82
CA LEU A 148 -14.71 17.96 9.51
C LEU A 148 -14.85 17.04 10.73
N ASP A 149 -15.91 17.22 11.51
CA ASP A 149 -16.19 16.38 12.68
C ASP A 149 -16.29 14.90 12.29
N VAL A 150 -16.87 14.60 11.12
CA VAL A 150 -16.94 13.24 10.59
C VAL A 150 -15.57 12.79 10.07
N LEU A 151 -14.89 13.58 9.24
CA LEU A 151 -13.60 13.21 8.61
C LEU A 151 -12.47 12.99 9.62
N LEU A 152 -12.49 13.73 10.73
CA LEU A 152 -11.45 13.72 11.77
C LEU A 152 -11.82 12.82 12.96
N ASN A 153 -12.91 12.06 12.87
CA ASN A 153 -13.36 11.16 13.93
C ASN A 153 -12.58 9.84 13.94
N LEU A 154 -11.93 9.53 15.06
CA LEU A 154 -11.19 8.29 15.28
C LEU A 154 -12.08 7.06 15.58
N ASN A 155 -13.36 7.27 15.87
CA ASN A 155 -14.22 6.20 16.39
C ASN A 155 -14.57 5.12 15.34
N ASP A 156 -14.39 5.40 14.05
CA ASP A 156 -14.67 4.45 12.97
C ASP A 156 -13.40 4.11 12.15
N CYS A 157 -12.38 3.58 12.82
CA CYS A 157 -11.06 3.27 12.25
C CYS A 157 -11.06 2.22 11.10
N GLN A 158 -12.23 1.73 10.67
CA GLN A 158 -12.39 0.74 9.59
C GLN A 158 -13.09 1.29 8.34
N ASP A 159 -13.61 2.51 8.33
CA ASP A 159 -14.32 3.11 7.19
C ASP A 159 -13.35 3.56 6.08
N VAL A 160 -13.22 2.72 5.04
CA VAL A 160 -12.38 2.99 3.87
C VAL A 160 -12.88 4.20 3.05
N PRO A 161 -14.19 4.34 2.73
CA PRO A 161 -14.73 5.56 2.12
C PRO A 161 -14.39 6.86 2.87
N LEU A 162 -14.47 6.84 4.20
CA LEU A 162 -14.19 8.02 5.01
C LEU A 162 -12.69 8.35 5.03
N ALA A 163 -11.83 7.34 5.20
CA ALA A 163 -10.39 7.47 5.07
C ALA A 163 -10.03 8.10 3.71
N LEU A 164 -10.55 7.54 2.62
CA LEU A 164 -10.34 8.06 1.27
C LEU A 164 -10.80 9.51 1.14
N SER A 165 -11.96 9.86 1.70
CA SER A 165 -12.51 11.21 1.67
C SER A 165 -11.59 12.23 2.36
N LEU A 166 -10.99 11.88 3.51
CA LEU A 166 -10.04 12.78 4.17
C LEU A 166 -8.75 12.94 3.37
N LEU A 167 -8.18 11.83 2.88
CA LEU A 167 -6.91 11.88 2.13
C LEU A 167 -7.05 12.69 0.83
N LEU A 168 -8.18 12.54 0.12
CA LEU A 168 -8.51 13.37 -1.05
C LEU A 168 -8.72 14.84 -0.70
N ALA A 169 -9.31 15.14 0.46
CA ALA A 169 -9.49 16.52 0.91
C ALA A 169 -8.14 17.20 1.21
N ILE A 170 -7.21 16.48 1.86
CA ILE A 170 -5.85 16.96 2.13
C ILE A 170 -5.09 17.21 0.83
N TRP A 171 -5.14 16.28 -0.12
CA TRP A 171 -4.51 16.47 -1.42
C TRP A 171 -5.04 17.71 -2.16
N LYS A 172 -6.34 18.01 -2.04
CA LYS A 172 -6.97 19.15 -2.74
C LYS A 172 -6.76 20.50 -2.04
N LEU A 173 -6.03 20.55 -0.94
CA LEU A 173 -5.72 21.82 -0.30
C LEU A 173 -4.91 22.71 -1.26
N PRO A 174 -5.23 24.01 -1.35
CA PRO A 174 -4.51 24.91 -2.23
C PRO A 174 -3.09 25.16 -1.72
N GLU A 175 -2.23 25.59 -2.63
CA GLU A 175 -0.94 26.21 -2.26
C GLU A 175 -1.18 27.48 -1.45
N PRO A 176 -0.25 27.87 -0.54
CA PRO A 176 -0.40 29.10 0.20
C PRO A 176 -0.38 30.32 -0.72
N SER A 177 -1.20 31.33 -0.41
CA SER A 177 -1.09 32.62 -1.09
C SER A 177 0.22 33.33 -0.70
N THR A 178 0.61 34.32 -1.48
CA THR A 178 1.79 35.15 -1.20
C THR A 178 1.63 36.06 0.01
N ASP A 179 0.39 36.28 0.47
CA ASP A 179 0.03 37.33 1.42
C ASP A 179 -0.22 36.81 2.84
N VAL A 180 0.03 35.51 3.08
CA VAL A 180 -0.12 34.89 4.42
C VAL A 180 1.20 34.91 5.20
N ALA A 181 1.08 34.78 6.52
CA ALA A 181 2.24 34.73 7.41
C ALA A 181 3.23 33.60 7.00
N PRO A 182 4.55 33.83 7.03
CA PRO A 182 5.54 32.85 6.55
C PRO A 182 5.44 31.47 7.20
N GLY A 183 5.18 31.39 8.50
CA GLY A 183 5.02 30.11 9.21
C GLY A 183 3.76 29.34 8.79
N TYR A 184 2.68 30.05 8.48
CA TYR A 184 1.46 29.46 7.92
C TYR A 184 1.71 28.96 6.50
N ALA A 185 2.36 29.78 5.65
CA ALA A 185 2.72 29.39 4.29
C ALA A 185 3.59 28.12 4.29
N GLN A 186 4.59 28.06 5.16
CA GLN A 186 5.44 26.88 5.32
C GLN A 186 4.64 25.64 5.74
N THR A 187 3.74 25.77 6.71
CA THR A 187 2.89 24.65 7.14
C THR A 187 2.00 24.16 6.01
N CYS A 188 1.41 25.09 5.25
CA CYS A 188 0.61 24.77 4.07
C CYS A 188 1.44 24.02 3.01
N GLN A 189 2.66 24.47 2.70
CA GLN A 189 3.57 23.78 1.78
C GLN A 189 3.88 22.35 2.23
N LEU A 190 4.12 22.13 3.52
CA LEU A 190 4.37 20.79 4.06
C LEU A 190 3.14 19.89 3.94
N ILE A 191 1.94 20.45 4.13
CA ILE A 191 0.68 19.74 3.89
C ILE A 191 0.51 19.41 2.41
N ASN A 192 0.86 20.32 1.50
CA ASN A 192 0.81 20.08 0.06
C ASN A 192 1.76 18.94 -0.35
N ILE A 193 3.02 18.94 0.11
CA ILE A 193 3.98 17.84 -0.12
C ILE A 193 3.43 16.50 0.41
N PHE A 194 2.81 16.51 1.60
CA PHE A 194 2.17 15.33 2.12
C PHE A 194 0.96 14.91 1.27
N GLY A 195 0.17 15.87 0.80
CA GLY A 195 -0.93 15.68 -0.14
C GLY A 195 -0.50 15.05 -1.46
N GLU A 196 0.66 15.42 -2.00
CA GLU A 196 1.26 14.79 -3.19
C GLU A 196 1.56 13.30 -2.94
N LEU A 197 2.20 12.97 -1.81
CA LEU A 197 2.41 11.57 -1.42
C LEU A 197 1.09 10.80 -1.36
N LEU A 198 0.07 11.35 -0.71
CA LEU A 198 -1.25 10.72 -0.59
C LEU A 198 -1.90 10.53 -1.96
N SER A 199 -1.82 11.54 -2.82
CA SER A 199 -2.33 11.53 -4.18
C SER A 199 -1.71 10.41 -5.01
N SER A 200 -0.38 10.35 -5.05
CA SER A 200 0.38 9.36 -5.82
C SER A 200 0.18 7.94 -5.29
N LEU A 201 -0.17 7.79 -4.00
CA LEU A 201 -0.53 6.51 -3.40
C LEU A 201 -1.96 6.05 -3.75
N ILE A 202 -2.91 6.98 -3.86
CA ILE A 202 -4.36 6.67 -3.96
C ILE A 202 -4.83 6.60 -5.41
N GLN A 203 -4.44 7.57 -6.24
CA GLN A 203 -4.88 7.69 -7.63
C GLN A 203 -4.72 6.41 -8.45
N PRO A 204 -3.65 5.61 -8.31
CA PRO A 204 -3.48 4.36 -9.05
C PRO A 204 -4.65 3.37 -8.89
N TYR A 205 -5.39 3.46 -7.79
CA TYR A 205 -6.47 2.53 -7.44
C TYR A 205 -7.87 3.09 -7.67
N ILE A 206 -8.02 4.43 -7.70
CA ILE A 206 -9.34 5.07 -7.76
C ILE A 206 -9.63 5.79 -9.07
N THR A 207 -8.64 5.95 -9.95
CA THR A 207 -8.75 6.71 -11.20
C THR A 207 -8.77 5.74 -12.39
N PRO A 208 -9.96 5.36 -12.92
CA PRO A 208 -10.07 4.31 -13.95
C PRO A 208 -9.50 4.72 -15.32
N SER A 209 -9.32 6.02 -15.55
CA SER A 209 -8.78 6.57 -16.78
C SER A 209 -7.26 6.46 -16.89
N LEU A 210 -6.55 6.12 -15.81
CA LEU A 210 -5.11 5.95 -15.83
C LEU A 210 -4.72 4.66 -16.56
N THR A 211 -3.67 4.73 -17.38
CA THR A 211 -3.03 3.53 -17.92
C THR A 211 -2.26 2.81 -16.82
N LEU A 212 -2.00 1.50 -16.97
CA LEU A 212 -1.15 0.76 -16.04
C LEU A 212 0.24 1.40 -15.89
N TYR A 213 0.78 2.00 -16.95
CA TYR A 213 2.04 2.72 -16.91
C TYR A 213 1.96 3.95 -15.98
N ASP A 214 0.92 4.77 -16.12
CA ASP A 214 0.72 5.95 -15.28
C ASP A 214 0.48 5.56 -13.82
N GLN A 215 -0.30 4.49 -13.60
CA GLN A 215 -0.52 3.93 -12.28
C GLN A 215 0.80 3.51 -11.61
N LEU A 216 1.66 2.77 -12.32
CA LEU A 216 2.97 2.37 -11.79
C LEU A 216 3.89 3.58 -11.56
N LYS A 217 3.87 4.58 -12.45
CA LYS A 217 4.64 5.81 -12.28
C LYS A 217 4.26 6.54 -10.98
N LEU A 218 2.97 6.68 -10.71
CA LEU A 218 2.47 7.27 -9.46
C LEU A 218 2.85 6.42 -8.23
N LEU A 219 2.77 5.09 -8.32
CA LEU A 219 3.23 4.22 -7.22
C LEU A 219 4.75 4.35 -6.97
N SER A 220 5.55 4.49 -8.03
CA SER A 220 6.97 4.80 -7.91
C SER A 220 7.18 6.14 -7.22
N GLU A 221 6.46 7.17 -7.63
CA GLU A 221 6.52 8.49 -7.00
C GLU A 221 6.17 8.41 -5.50
N ALA A 222 5.09 7.70 -5.15
CA ALA A 222 4.67 7.52 -3.77
C ALA A 222 5.74 6.85 -2.89
N VAL A 223 6.38 5.76 -3.36
CA VAL A 223 7.43 5.10 -2.57
C VAL A 223 8.69 5.95 -2.45
N HIS A 224 9.07 6.71 -3.48
CA HIS A 224 10.24 7.60 -3.44
C HIS A 224 10.00 8.82 -2.54
N LEU A 225 8.83 9.46 -2.64
CA LEU A 225 8.44 10.55 -1.73
C LEU A 225 8.38 10.05 -0.28
N SER A 226 7.77 8.89 -0.06
CA SER A 226 7.69 8.27 1.27
C SER A 226 9.09 7.98 1.84
N LEU A 227 10.01 7.45 1.02
CA LEU A 227 11.41 7.25 1.41
C LEU A 227 12.12 8.56 1.74
N ALA A 228 11.96 9.60 0.91
CA ALA A 228 12.58 10.90 1.14
C ALA A 228 12.10 11.53 2.45
N LEU A 229 10.79 11.55 2.69
CA LEU A 229 10.19 12.06 3.93
C LEU A 229 10.59 11.22 5.14
N TYR A 230 10.66 9.90 4.99
CA TYR A 230 11.15 8.99 6.03
C TYR A 230 12.65 9.18 6.31
N CYS A 231 13.47 9.56 5.34
CA CYS A 231 14.87 9.91 5.58
C CYS A 231 15.03 11.18 6.41
N LEU A 232 14.13 12.15 6.27
CA LEU A 232 14.12 13.40 7.04
C LEU A 232 13.58 13.20 8.46
N GLY A 233 12.45 12.51 8.61
CA GLY A 233 11.73 12.41 9.89
C GLY A 233 11.77 11.04 10.57
N ARG A 234 12.17 9.96 9.89
CA ARG A 234 12.14 8.58 10.38
C ARG A 234 10.79 8.25 11.06
N GLY A 235 10.82 7.65 12.25
CA GLY A 235 9.62 7.34 13.04
C GLY A 235 8.86 8.56 13.59
N ALA A 236 9.39 9.78 13.42
CA ALA A 236 8.64 11.01 13.68
C ALA A 236 7.72 11.37 12.51
N PHE A 237 8.11 11.10 11.27
CA PHE A 237 7.27 11.29 10.08
C PHE A 237 6.02 10.43 10.16
N VAL A 238 6.19 9.12 10.03
CA VAL A 238 5.12 8.13 10.13
C VAL A 238 5.63 6.89 10.88
N PRO A 239 4.76 5.99 11.38
CA PRO A 239 5.22 4.71 11.89
C PRO A 239 6.09 3.99 10.86
N VAL A 240 7.20 3.39 11.30
CA VAL A 240 8.11 2.62 10.41
C VAL A 240 7.34 1.55 9.63
N GLN A 241 6.36 0.93 10.28
CA GLN A 241 5.47 -0.06 9.69
C GLN A 241 4.70 0.50 8.48
N PHE A 242 4.20 1.73 8.55
CA PHE A 242 3.45 2.34 7.46
C PHE A 242 4.33 2.57 6.22
N TYR A 243 5.55 3.09 6.42
CA TYR A 243 6.53 3.21 5.34
C TYR A 243 6.86 1.84 4.71
N ALA A 244 7.12 0.83 5.54
CA ALA A 244 7.43 -0.52 5.08
C ALA A 244 6.26 -1.12 4.29
N ASP A 245 5.02 -0.92 4.75
CA ASP A 245 3.84 -1.45 4.07
C ASP A 245 3.60 -0.78 2.71
N ILE A 246 3.84 0.53 2.56
CA ILE A 246 3.84 1.21 1.25
C ILE A 246 4.89 0.57 0.33
N ALA A 247 6.11 0.40 0.80
CA ALA A 247 7.20 -0.16 0.00
C ALA A 247 6.89 -1.59 -0.46
N ILE A 248 6.32 -2.42 0.42
CA ILE A 248 5.91 -3.80 0.11
C ILE A 248 4.78 -3.81 -0.93
N MET A 249 3.74 -2.99 -0.74
CA MET A 249 2.61 -2.88 -1.67
C MET A 249 3.07 -2.47 -3.07
N VAL A 250 3.87 -1.40 -3.17
CA VAL A 250 4.38 -0.88 -4.45
C VAL A 250 5.28 -1.92 -5.12
N LYS A 251 6.22 -2.50 -4.38
CA LYS A 251 7.08 -3.58 -4.87
C LYS A 251 6.27 -4.72 -5.45
N ASN A 252 5.26 -5.20 -4.72
CA ASN A 252 4.45 -6.30 -5.17
C ASN A 252 3.69 -5.98 -6.46
N ALA A 253 3.15 -4.76 -6.60
CA ALA A 253 2.50 -4.33 -7.83
C ALA A 253 3.44 -4.48 -9.04
N TYR A 254 4.68 -3.98 -8.93
CA TYR A 254 5.70 -4.13 -9.98
C TYR A 254 6.05 -5.59 -10.28
N PHE A 255 6.25 -6.41 -9.24
CA PHE A 255 6.55 -7.84 -9.41
C PHE A 255 5.40 -8.59 -10.07
N CYS A 256 4.15 -8.34 -9.69
CA CYS A 256 2.99 -8.98 -10.28
C CYS A 256 2.82 -8.58 -11.75
N VAL A 257 2.98 -7.30 -12.09
CA VAL A 257 2.95 -6.84 -13.49
C VAL A 257 4.04 -7.52 -14.31
N ALA A 258 5.29 -7.53 -13.83
CA ALA A 258 6.40 -8.15 -14.55
C ALA A 258 6.21 -9.66 -14.72
N LYS A 259 5.72 -10.36 -13.69
CA LYS A 259 5.38 -11.80 -13.78
C LYS A 259 4.28 -12.03 -14.83
N THR A 260 3.22 -11.23 -14.80
CA THR A 260 2.14 -11.32 -15.80
C THR A 260 2.65 -11.07 -17.22
N GLN A 261 3.52 -10.07 -17.43
CA GLN A 261 4.13 -9.81 -18.74
C GLN A 261 4.95 -11.01 -19.25
N LEU A 262 5.68 -11.70 -18.37
CA LEU A 262 6.47 -12.88 -18.73
C LEU A 262 5.64 -14.13 -19.02
N ASP A 263 4.49 -14.26 -18.34
CA ASP A 263 3.60 -15.41 -18.47
C ASP A 263 2.63 -15.23 -19.66
N ASN A 264 2.09 -14.02 -19.84
CA ASN A 264 1.23 -13.66 -20.96
C ASN A 264 1.34 -12.15 -21.27
N PRO A 265 2.14 -11.76 -22.29
CA PRO A 265 2.30 -10.36 -22.69
C PRO A 265 1.00 -9.66 -23.10
N MET A 266 -0.03 -10.40 -23.50
CA MET A 266 -1.32 -9.87 -23.95
C MET A 266 -2.37 -9.78 -22.83
N ALA A 267 -2.04 -10.25 -21.61
CA ALA A 267 -2.95 -10.18 -20.49
C ALA A 267 -3.18 -8.73 -20.05
N LYS A 268 -4.42 -8.43 -19.66
CA LYS A 268 -4.74 -7.14 -19.02
C LYS A 268 -4.47 -7.27 -17.52
N PHE A 269 -3.77 -6.29 -16.97
CA PHE A 269 -3.50 -6.23 -15.54
C PHE A 269 -4.21 -5.05 -14.88
N HIS A 270 -4.91 -5.30 -13.76
CA HIS A 270 -5.63 -4.30 -13.01
C HIS A 270 -5.16 -4.27 -11.54
N LEU A 271 -4.56 -3.15 -11.11
CA LEU A 271 -4.06 -3.00 -9.74
C LEU A 271 -5.13 -3.18 -8.65
N THR A 272 -6.37 -2.77 -8.94
CA THR A 272 -7.50 -2.91 -8.01
C THR A 272 -7.84 -4.36 -7.66
N LEU A 273 -7.37 -5.33 -8.46
CA LEU A 273 -7.52 -6.76 -8.19
C LEU A 273 -6.43 -7.33 -7.27
N LEU A 274 -5.47 -6.48 -6.82
CA LEU A 274 -4.50 -6.84 -5.79
C LEU A 274 -5.10 -6.83 -4.36
N ARG A 275 -6.40 -6.52 -4.20
CA ARG A 275 -7.10 -6.49 -2.90
C ARG A 275 -7.50 -7.85 -2.33
N THR A 276 -7.79 -7.86 -1.04
CA THR A 276 -8.28 -9.00 -0.27
C THR A 276 -9.79 -9.02 -0.06
N ASP A 277 -10.57 -8.00 -0.46
CA ASP A 277 -12.03 -7.93 -0.23
C ASP A 277 -12.81 -9.17 -0.67
N ARG A 278 -12.35 -9.87 -1.71
CA ARG A 278 -12.97 -11.14 -2.14
C ARG A 278 -12.89 -12.20 -1.05
N LEU A 279 -11.81 -12.23 -0.26
CA LEU A 279 -11.69 -13.05 0.94
C LEU A 279 -12.70 -12.61 2.01
N GLU A 280 -12.79 -11.31 2.30
CA GLU A 280 -13.71 -10.80 3.33
C GLU A 280 -15.17 -11.13 2.99
N SER A 281 -15.55 -10.99 1.71
CA SER A 281 -16.89 -11.40 1.25
C SER A 281 -17.14 -12.90 1.42
N GLN A 282 -16.11 -13.74 1.31
CA GLN A 282 -16.25 -15.18 1.55
C GLN A 282 -16.33 -15.51 3.03
N PHE A 283 -15.63 -14.77 3.90
CA PHE A 283 -15.79 -14.90 5.35
C PHE A 283 -17.19 -14.47 5.83
N GLY A 284 -17.80 -13.45 5.23
CA GLY A 284 -19.17 -13.05 5.56
C GLY A 284 -20.26 -14.02 5.10
N ASN A 285 -19.91 -14.99 4.24
CA ASN A 285 -20.80 -16.02 3.71
C ASN A 285 -20.58 -17.41 4.36
N LEU A 286 -19.61 -17.54 5.27
CA LEU A 286 -19.33 -18.73 6.06
C LEU A 286 -19.99 -18.61 7.45
#